data_AF-A0A9W7TD19-F1
#
_entry.id   AF-A0A9W7TD19-F1
#
_cell.length_a   1.000
_cell.length_b   1.000
_cell.length_c   1.000
_cell.angle_alpha   90.00
_cell.angle_beta   90.00
_cell.angle_gamma   90.00
#
_symmetry.space_group_name_H-M   'P 1'
#
loop_
_entity.id
_entity.type
_entity.pdbx_description
1 polymer ?
#
loop_
_entity_poly.entity_id
_entity_poly.type
_entity_poly.pdbx_seq_one_letter_code
_entity_poly.pdbx_strand_id
1 'polypeptide(L)'
;MPVQIILVPARFLTLIAHLVIVIIIFWSRENSVRACLPLDYSDEEYRSEDTRLVVALSVTLGLFAIELMGFLSGVSLFNNNQALLSIGCHASGCVALLFFLFEQWTCSIYWWIFAFCRSVKLQSLFSLI
;
A
#
# COMPACT_ATOMS: atom_id res chain seq x y z
N MET A 1 -25.49 2.20 -17.96
CA MET A 1 -24.01 2.07 -17.96
C MET A 1 -23.61 1.02 -16.91
N PRO A 2 -23.50 -0.26 -17.29
CA PRO A 2 -23.29 -1.36 -16.33
C PRO A 2 -21.90 -1.35 -15.65
N VAL A 3 -20.89 -0.79 -16.31
CA VAL A 3 -19.50 -0.75 -15.81
C VAL A 3 -19.34 0.07 -14.53
N GLN A 4 -20.04 1.20 -14.38
CA GLN A 4 -19.89 2.07 -13.20
C GLN A 4 -20.41 1.43 -11.92
N ILE A 5 -21.45 0.60 -12.02
CA ILE A 5 -22.10 -0.09 -10.89
C ILE A 5 -21.13 -1.09 -10.24
N ILE A 6 -20.17 -1.62 -11.01
CA ILE A 6 -19.18 -2.59 -10.54
C ILE A 6 -17.89 -1.90 -10.08
N LEU A 7 -17.48 -0.81 -10.74
CA LEU A 7 -16.23 -0.11 -10.43
C LEU A 7 -16.22 0.49 -9.01
N VAL A 8 -17.33 1.09 -8.58
CA VAL A 8 -17.43 1.70 -7.24
C VAL A 8 -17.19 0.68 -6.11
N PRO A 9 -17.94 -0.44 -6.02
CA PRO A 9 -17.71 -1.44 -4.98
C PRO A 9 -16.37 -2.17 -5.16
N ALA A 10 -15.91 -2.43 -6.39
CA ALA A 10 -14.61 -3.06 -6.63
C ALA A 10 -13.44 -2.19 -6.12
N ARG A 11 -13.52 -0.87 -6.34
CA ARG A 11 -12.51 0.08 -5.86
C ARG A 11 -12.49 0.16 -4.34
N PHE A 12 -13.66 0.21 -3.71
CA PHE A 12 -13.75 0.16 -2.25
C PHE A 12 -13.10 -1.12 -1.70
N LEU A 13 -13.47 -2.29 -2.24
CA LEU A 13 -12.98 -3.58 -1.76
C LEU A 13 -11.46 -3.70 -1.91
N THR A 14 -10.91 -3.31 -3.06
CA THR A 14 -9.45 -3.38 -3.29
C THR A 14 -8.67 -2.39 -2.43
N LEU A 15 -9.22 -1.19 -2.19
CA LEU A 15 -8.63 -0.22 -1.26
C LEU A 15 -8.59 -0.78 0.17
N ILE A 16 -9.71 -1.30 0.67
CA ILE A 16 -9.79 -1.89 2.01
C ILE A 16 -8.89 -3.13 2.14
N ALA A 17 -8.87 -4.01 1.14
CA ALA A 17 -8.01 -5.19 1.14
C ALA A 17 -6.52 -4.80 1.27
N HIS A 18 -6.07 -3.81 0.49
CA HIS A 18 -4.69 -3.33 0.56
C HIS A 18 -4.40 -2.66 1.91
N LEU A 19 -5.34 -1.86 2.44
CA LEU A 19 -5.21 -1.27 3.77
C LEU A 19 -5.03 -2.35 4.86
N VAL A 20 -5.85 -3.40 4.83
CA VAL A 20 -5.77 -4.51 5.79
C VAL A 20 -4.42 -5.21 5.70
N ILE A 21 -3.92 -5.53 4.50
CA ILE A 21 -2.60 -6.15 4.34
C ILE A 21 -1.48 -5.27 4.91
N VAL A 22 -1.55 -3.96 4.69
CA VAL A 22 -0.58 -3.01 5.24
C VAL A 22 -0.64 -2.94 6.76
N ILE A 23 -1.83 -2.99 7.35
CA ILE A 23 -2.01 -3.06 8.82
C ILE A 23 -1.42 -4.37 9.36
N ILE A 24 -1.64 -5.50 8.68
CA ILE A 24 -1.07 -6.79 9.08
C ILE A 24 0.46 -6.72 9.06
N ILE A 25 1.05 -6.18 7.99
CA ILE A 25 2.52 -6.00 7.89
C ILE A 25 3.04 -5.07 8.99
N PHE A 26 2.31 -4.00 9.31
CA PHE A 26 2.67 -3.10 10.41
C PHE A 26 2.67 -3.80 11.76
N TRP A 27 1.70 -4.70 11.99
CA TRP A 27 1.65 -5.52 13.20
C TRP A 27 2.77 -6.56 13.23
N SER A 28 3.07 -7.19 12.09
CA SER A 28 4.09 -8.25 11.98
C SER A 28 5.50 -7.73 11.70
N ARG A 29 5.73 -6.42 11.84
CA ARG A 29 6.95 -5.76 11.34
C ARG A 29 8.24 -6.31 11.94
N GLU A 30 8.22 -6.76 13.20
CA GLU A 30 9.40 -7.34 13.85
C GLU A 30 9.92 -8.56 13.09
N ASN A 31 9.01 -9.40 12.60
CA ASN A 31 9.37 -10.57 11.80
C ASN A 31 9.93 -10.15 10.43
N SER A 32 9.32 -9.12 9.82
CA SER A 32 9.78 -8.57 8.55
C SER A 32 11.18 -7.94 8.67
N VAL A 33 11.44 -7.17 9.73
CA VAL A 33 12.75 -6.54 9.98
C VAL A 33 13.83 -7.60 10.24
N ARG A 34 13.53 -8.63 11.03
CA ARG A 34 14.47 -9.73 11.30
C ARG A 34 14.87 -10.50 10.04
N ALA A 35 13.97 -10.65 9.08
CA ALA A 35 14.28 -11.29 7.80
C ALA A 35 15.23 -10.46 6.91
N CYS A 36 15.36 -9.17 7.19
CA CYS A 36 16.26 -8.27 6.47
C CYS A 36 17.68 -8.24 7.04
N LEU A 37 17.88 -8.79 8.24
CA LEU A 37 19.12 -8.66 9.00
C LEU A 37 20.03 -9.88 8.79
N PRO A 38 21.36 -9.69 8.86
CA PRO A 38 22.30 -10.81 8.90
C PRO A 38 22.14 -11.64 10.18
N LEU A 39 22.70 -12.86 10.19
CA LEU A 39 22.65 -13.75 11.38
C LEU A 39 23.26 -13.10 12.63
N ASP A 40 24.31 -12.30 12.44
CA ASP A 40 24.91 -11.46 13.47
C ASP A 40 24.62 -9.99 13.15
N TYR A 41 23.69 -9.39 13.88
CA TYR A 41 23.31 -7.98 13.71
C TYR A 41 23.51 -7.21 15.01
N SER A 42 23.77 -5.90 14.88
CA SER A 42 23.82 -4.98 16.03
C SER A 42 22.43 -4.38 16.31
N ASP A 43 22.21 -3.94 17.55
CA ASP A 43 20.97 -3.24 17.93
C ASP A 43 20.74 -1.96 17.11
N GLU A 44 21.81 -1.30 16.68
CA GLU A 44 21.76 -0.08 15.86
C GLU A 44 21.21 -0.38 14.46
N GLU A 45 21.63 -1.50 13.86
CA GLU A 45 21.19 -1.92 12.52
C GLU A 45 19.72 -2.36 12.53
N TYR A 46 19.31 -3.09 13.57
CA TYR A 46 17.89 -3.42 13.78
C TYR A 46 17.02 -2.16 13.88
N ARG A 47 17.44 -1.19 14.70
CA ARG A 47 16.68 0.06 14.90
C ARG A 47 16.61 0.91 13.63
N SER A 48 17.67 0.94 12.84
CA SER A 48 17.68 1.63 11.54
C SER A 48 16.63 1.05 10.60
N GLU A 49 16.62 -0.27 10.41
CA GLU A 49 15.69 -0.93 9.48
C GLU A 49 14.24 -0.90 9.97
N ASP A 50 13.99 -1.08 11.28
CA ASP A 50 12.65 -0.91 11.87
C ASP A 50 12.14 0.52 11.65
N THR A 51 12.96 1.53 11.88
CA THR A 51 12.57 2.94 11.67
C THR A 51 12.20 3.19 10.20
N ARG A 52 12.99 2.70 9.25
CA ARG A 52 12.73 2.86 7.81
C ARG A 52 11.40 2.22 7.42
N LEU A 53 11.14 0.99 7.89
CA LEU A 53 9.90 0.28 7.59
C LEU A 53 8.68 0.96 8.22
N VAL A 54 8.78 1.41 9.47
CA VAL A 54 7.71 2.15 10.17
C VAL A 54 7.39 3.47 9.47
N VAL A 55 8.41 4.23 9.02
CA VAL A 55 8.20 5.46 8.25
C VAL A 55 7.45 5.17 6.96
N ALA A 56 7.87 4.15 6.20
CA ALA A 56 7.23 3.83 4.93
C ALA A 56 5.77 3.34 5.11
N LEU A 57 5.51 2.51 6.13
CA LEU A 57 4.16 2.04 6.45
C LEU A 57 3.26 3.16 6.99
N SER A 58 3.77 4.06 7.83
CA SER A 58 2.99 5.19 8.37
C SER A 58 2.58 6.18 7.27
N VAL A 59 3.49 6.51 6.36
CA VAL A 59 3.17 7.31 5.16
C VAL A 59 2.12 6.59 4.31
N THR A 60 2.25 5.27 4.14
CA THR A 60 1.28 4.44 3.41
C THR A 60 -0.13 4.52 4.02
N LEU A 61 -0.24 4.42 5.34
CA LEU A 61 -1.51 4.55 6.07
C LEU A 61 -2.11 5.96 5.94
N GLY A 62 -1.30 7.02 6.07
CA GLY A 62 -1.76 8.39 5.90
C GLY A 62 -2.34 8.64 4.51
N LEU A 63 -1.68 8.13 3.47
CA LEU A 63 -2.18 8.25 2.09
C LEU A 63 -3.46 7.44 1.85
N PHE A 64 -3.63 6.28 2.50
CA PHE A 64 -4.90 5.56 2.46
C PHE A 64 -6.04 6.37 3.08
N ALA A 65 -5.79 7.08 4.18
CA ALA A 65 -6.79 7.93 4.80
C ALA A 65 -7.25 9.02 3.83
N ILE A 66 -6.32 9.68 3.14
CA ILE A 66 -6.64 10.69 2.12
C ILE A 66 -7.46 10.09 0.97
N GLU A 67 -7.03 8.94 0.44
CA GLU A 67 -7.73 8.26 -0.66
C GLU A 67 -9.13 7.80 -0.24
N LEU A 68 -9.30 7.31 0.98
CA LEU A 68 -10.59 6.91 1.54
C LEU A 68 -11.51 8.12 1.75
N MET A 69 -11.00 9.25 2.25
CA MET A 69 -11.77 10.50 2.36
C MET A 69 -12.21 11.01 0.97
N GLY A 70 -11.32 10.98 -0.03
CA GLY A 70 -11.64 11.35 -1.41
C GLY A 70 -12.60 10.38 -2.11
N PHE A 71 -12.62 9.12 -1.70
CA PHE A 71 -13.61 8.13 -2.15
C PHE A 71 -14.97 8.37 -1.50
N LEU A 72 -15.02 8.55 -0.17
CA LEU A 72 -16.26 8.75 0.59
C LEU A 72 -16.94 10.10 0.31
N SER A 73 -16.18 11.15 0.01
CA SER A 73 -16.71 12.45 -0.42
C SER A 73 -17.30 12.43 -1.83
N GLY A 74 -17.07 11.35 -2.59
CA GLY A 74 -17.63 11.16 -3.93
C GLY A 74 -16.90 11.88 -5.06
N VAL A 75 -15.92 12.74 -4.77
CA VAL A 75 -15.17 13.48 -5.80
C VAL A 75 -14.49 12.54 -6.79
N SER A 76 -13.92 11.43 -6.33
CA SER A 76 -13.20 10.49 -7.20
C SER A 76 -14.07 9.39 -7.83
N LEU A 77 -15.40 9.40 -7.63
CA LEU A 77 -16.30 8.36 -8.15
C LEU A 77 -16.60 8.50 -9.66
N PHE A 78 -16.41 9.70 -10.23
CA PHE A 78 -16.87 10.01 -11.58
C PHE A 78 -15.81 9.78 -12.67
N ASN A 79 -14.58 9.40 -12.32
CA ASN A 79 -13.51 9.13 -13.28
C ASN A 79 -13.24 7.62 -13.42
N ASN A 80 -13.78 7.01 -14.48
CA ASN A 80 -13.68 5.56 -14.73
C ASN A 80 -12.23 5.09 -14.97
N ASN A 81 -11.40 5.90 -15.65
CA ASN A 81 -9.99 5.54 -15.90
C ASN A 81 -9.19 5.55 -14.59
N GLN A 82 -9.44 6.55 -13.74
CA GLN A 82 -8.83 6.63 -12.42
C GLN A 82 -9.28 5.46 -11.53
N ALA A 83 -10.55 5.07 -11.59
CA ALA A 83 -11.06 3.92 -10.85
C ALA A 83 -10.38 2.61 -11.28
N LEU A 84 -10.22 2.37 -12.59
CA LEU A 84 -9.53 1.19 -13.11
C LEU A 84 -8.06 1.13 -12.70
N LEU A 85 -7.34 2.25 -12.81
CA LEU A 85 -5.94 2.33 -12.40
C LEU A 85 -5.79 2.13 -10.88
N SER A 86 -6.66 2.74 -10.07
CA SER A 86 -6.69 2.56 -8.62
C SER A 86 -6.91 1.08 -8.28
N ILE A 87 -7.94 0.44 -8.84
CA ILE A 87 -8.22 -1.00 -8.64
C ILE A 87 -6.99 -1.84 -9.02
N GLY A 88 -6.41 -1.62 -10.20
CA GLY A 88 -5.24 -2.36 -10.67
C GLY A 88 -4.05 -2.23 -9.72
N CYS A 89 -3.70 -0.99 -9.32
CA CYS A 89 -2.60 -0.73 -8.40
C CYS A 89 -2.85 -1.25 -6.98
N HIS A 90 -4.11 -1.20 -6.50
CA HIS A 90 -4.43 -1.81 -5.20
C HIS A 90 -4.32 -3.31 -5.26
N ALA A 91 -4.88 -3.96 -6.28
CA ALA A 91 -4.82 -5.41 -6.46
C ALA A 91 -3.38 -5.92 -6.65
N SER A 92 -2.58 -5.28 -7.51
CA SER A 92 -1.18 -5.65 -7.72
C SER A 92 -0.35 -5.44 -6.46
N GLY A 93 -0.62 -4.35 -5.72
CA GLY A 93 0.02 -4.09 -4.44
C GLY A 93 -0.34 -5.12 -3.37
N CYS A 94 -1.60 -5.56 -3.30
CA CYS A 94 -2.00 -6.67 -2.43
C CYS A 94 -1.20 -7.94 -2.75
N VAL A 95 -1.12 -8.32 -4.02
CA VAL A 95 -0.37 -9.52 -4.44
C VAL A 95 1.11 -9.40 -4.04
N ALA A 96 1.76 -8.28 -4.38
CA ALA A 96 3.17 -8.06 -4.04
C ALA A 96 3.43 -8.05 -2.53
N LEU A 97 2.54 -7.43 -1.75
CA LEU A 97 2.65 -7.40 -0.29
C LEU A 97 2.35 -8.75 0.38
N LEU A 98 1.49 -9.58 -0.22
CA LEU A 98 1.30 -10.96 0.25
C LEU A 98 2.56 -11.79 0.06
N PHE A 99 3.23 -11.68 -1.11
CA PHE A 99 4.53 -12.30 -1.31
C PHE A 99 5.57 -11.77 -0.31
N PHE A 100 5.61 -10.45 -0.09
CA PHE A 100 6.48 -9.85 0.93
C PHE A 100 6.25 -10.44 2.32
N LEU A 101 4.98 -10.64 2.71
CA LEU A 101 4.61 -11.18 4.01
C LEU A 101 4.93 -12.67 4.17
N PHE A 102 4.68 -13.49 3.16
CA PHE A 102 4.88 -14.95 3.24
C PHE A 102 6.33 -15.37 3.01
N GLU A 103 7.01 -14.75 2.05
CA GLU A 103 8.40 -15.09 1.68
C GLU A 103 9.43 -14.30 2.48
N GLN A 104 8.99 -13.47 3.44
CA GLN A 104 9.85 -12.65 4.29
C GLN A 104 10.90 -11.86 3.50
N TRP A 105 10.46 -11.20 2.43
CA TRP A 105 11.35 -10.47 1.53
C TRP A 105 12.09 -9.34 2.23
N THR A 106 13.29 -9.02 1.73
CA THR A 106 14.13 -7.98 2.31
C THR A 106 13.45 -6.61 2.30
N CYS A 107 13.80 -5.78 3.28
CA CYS A 107 13.16 -4.50 3.57
C CYS A 107 13.31 -3.51 2.41
N SER A 108 14.36 -3.67 1.61
CA SER A 108 14.54 -2.89 0.38
C SER A 108 13.44 -3.15 -0.66
N ILE A 109 12.87 -4.36 -0.72
CA ILE A 109 11.83 -4.70 -1.69
C ILE A 109 10.52 -3.98 -1.35
N TYR A 110 10.23 -3.75 -0.07
CA TYR A 110 9.08 -2.95 0.36
C TYR A 110 9.11 -1.54 -0.24
N TRP A 111 10.28 -0.88 -0.30
CA TRP A 111 10.42 0.45 -0.89
C TRP A 111 10.13 0.46 -2.39
N TRP A 112 10.52 -0.60 -3.11
CA TRP A 112 10.20 -0.75 -4.53
C TRP A 112 8.70 -0.99 -4.76
N ILE A 113 8.07 -1.84 -3.95
CA ILE A 113 6.62 -2.07 -3.99
C ILE A 113 5.87 -0.77 -3.69
N PHE A 114 6.32 -0.03 -2.68
CA PHE A 114 5.76 1.27 -2.32
C PHE A 114 5.90 2.26 -3.49
N ALA A 115 7.09 2.45 -4.06
CA ALA A 115 7.32 3.37 -5.16
C ALA A 115 6.44 3.04 -6.38
N PHE A 116 6.37 1.76 -6.78
CA PHE A 116 5.58 1.33 -7.93
C PHE A 116 4.07 1.51 -7.70
N CYS A 117 3.57 1.09 -6.54
CA CYS A 117 2.14 1.21 -6.21
C CYS A 117 1.70 2.66 -5.95
N ARG A 118 2.62 3.58 -5.63
CA ARG A 118 2.31 4.97 -5.24
C ARG A 118 2.48 5.98 -6.35
N SER A 119 3.46 5.81 -7.24
CA SER A 119 3.69 6.72 -8.38
C SER A 119 2.44 6.87 -9.25
N VAL A 120 1.71 5.78 -9.44
CA VAL A 120 0.49 5.76 -10.25
C VAL A 120 -0.72 6.37 -9.51
N LYS A 121 -0.80 6.22 -8.18
CA LYS A 121 -1.92 6.73 -7.37
C LYS A 121 -1.85 8.23 -7.10
N LEU A 122 -0.64 8.75 -6.87
CA LEU A 122 -0.40 10.18 -6.62
C LEU A 122 -0.82 11.01 -7.83
N GLN A 123 -0.50 10.55 -9.05
CA GLN A 123 -0.91 11.20 -10.29
C GLN A 123 -2.43 11.20 -10.49
N SER A 124 -3.13 10.19 -9.96
CA SER A 124 -4.59 10.09 -9.99
C SER A 124 -5.28 10.99 -8.95
N LEU A 125 -4.62 11.27 -7.82
CA LEU A 125 -5.10 12.20 -6.79
C LEU A 125 -4.97 13.66 -7.26
N PHE A 126 -3.88 13.98 -7.97
CA PHE A 126 -3.66 15.31 -8.56
C PHE A 126 -4.56 15.59 -9.77
N SER A 127 -5.04 14.57 -10.47
CA SER A 127 -6.00 14.75 -11.58
C SER A 127 -7.41 15.20 -11.14
N LEU A 128 -7.60 15.45 -9.84
CA LEU A 128 -8.87 15.76 -9.17
C LEU A 128 -8.86 17.10 -8.42
N ILE A 129 -7.71 17.78 -8.37
CA ILE A 129 -7.53 19.17 -7.91
C ILE A 129 -7.35 20.04 -9.15
#